data_AF-A0A074WP40-F1
#
_entry.id   AF-A0A074WP40-F1
#
_cell.length_a   1.000
_cell.length_b   1.000
_cell.length_c   1.000
_cell.angle_alpha   90.00
_cell.angle_beta   90.00
_cell.angle_gamma   90.00
#
_symmetry.space_group_name_H-M   'P 1'
#
loop_
_entity.id
_entity.type
_entity.pdbx_description
1 polymer ?
#
loop_
_entity_poly.entity_id
_entity_poly.type
_entity_poly.pdbx_seq_one_letter_code
_entity_poly.pdbx_strand_id
1 'polypeptide(L)'
;MDRPIPAFYACYLLRSTVRHQNLYVGSTPHPVRRLKQHNGIAKGGAVRTSKDTLRPWEMTCLVTGFPSKIAALQFEWAWQNTHQTRHIAPDERITQANTKQRFSPRTGKVRKRVGRPRMSMHDKLANLHILLRAKSFERWPLQVKFFAEDVFKMWHRWTVNMPEVIRQGIEIEMDESVLQRVSLEEDPSNLIGIHKIDPTYLHMKLTLEKSRKLLSAPNTSCIICRSALESAQDMVLVCSNQECDSIFHVACLSTHFLRAEHGAQDAIVPTCGYCPSCKVSLNWADLVKDLSLRVRGEKEVTALFKEPKRRKRSAKESTKSAAVTNHDEAEELDDVDQIQATPSGGDDWKLVDELDEQDTPGVVASTSSSAVKTRKAVIEDSDWDEAEVIE
;
A
#
# COMPACT_ATOMS: atom_id res chain seq x y z
N MET A 1 -9.87 -13.79 -8.33
CA MET A 1 -9.46 -12.74 -7.36
C MET A 1 -10.42 -12.87 -6.19
N ASP A 2 -9.96 -13.50 -5.13
CA ASP A 2 -10.87 -14.13 -4.16
C ASP A 2 -11.06 -13.28 -2.90
N ARG A 3 -10.50 -12.07 -2.90
CA ARG A 3 -10.59 -11.10 -1.80
C ARG A 3 -11.35 -9.85 -2.24
N PRO A 4 -12.06 -9.16 -1.33
CA PRO A 4 -12.69 -7.88 -1.62
C PRO A 4 -11.64 -6.78 -1.84
N ILE A 5 -12.08 -5.62 -2.34
CA ILE A 5 -11.24 -4.42 -2.42
C ILE A 5 -10.83 -4.03 -0.99
N PRO A 6 -9.52 -3.84 -0.69
CA PRO A 6 -9.06 -3.55 0.66
C PRO A 6 -9.73 -2.32 1.28
N ALA A 7 -9.95 -2.36 2.59
CA ALA A 7 -10.40 -1.22 3.38
C ALA A 7 -9.44 -0.03 3.21
N PHE A 8 -8.15 -0.34 3.37
CA PHE A 8 -7.06 0.58 3.22
C PHE A 8 -5.84 -0.15 2.66
N TYR A 9 -5.17 0.48 1.71
CA TYR A 9 -3.84 0.09 1.26
C TYR A 9 -3.11 1.34 0.79
N ALA A 10 -1.83 1.45 1.10
CA ALA A 10 -1.04 2.61 0.74
C ALA A 10 0.37 2.26 0.26
N CYS A 11 0.89 3.11 -0.61
CA CYS A 11 2.32 3.26 -0.86
C CYS A 11 2.80 4.49 -0.08
N TYR A 12 3.99 4.42 0.52
CA TYR A 12 4.48 5.46 1.42
C TYR A 12 5.90 5.87 1.09
N LEU A 13 6.24 7.11 1.44
CA LEU A 13 7.61 7.64 1.41
C LEU A 13 8.10 7.91 2.82
N LEU A 14 9.10 7.15 3.25
CA LEU A 14 9.83 7.38 4.49
C LEU A 14 11.02 8.31 4.27
N ARG A 15 11.29 9.09 5.31
CA ARG A 15 12.52 9.83 5.50
C ARG A 15 13.13 9.49 6.86
N SER A 16 14.44 9.34 6.91
CA SER A 16 15.16 9.31 8.19
C SER A 16 15.18 10.70 8.80
N THR A 17 14.73 10.85 10.04
CA THR A 17 14.77 12.13 10.79
C THR A 17 16.20 12.53 11.18
N VAL A 18 17.13 11.57 11.24
CA VAL A 18 18.55 11.82 11.53
C VAL A 18 19.30 12.28 10.29
N ARG A 19 19.02 11.67 9.13
CA ARG A 19 19.66 11.99 7.86
C ARG A 19 18.63 12.04 6.74
N HIS A 20 18.09 13.24 6.50
CA HIS A 20 16.97 13.49 5.58
C HIS A 20 17.20 13.05 4.12
N GLN A 21 18.45 12.84 3.70
CA GLN A 21 18.78 12.28 2.38
C GLN A 21 18.49 10.77 2.25
N ASN A 22 18.26 10.07 3.36
CA ASN A 22 17.93 8.65 3.34
C ASN A 22 16.42 8.50 3.26
N LEU A 23 15.99 7.97 2.11
CA LEU A 23 14.60 7.79 1.75
C LEU A 23 14.31 6.32 1.50
N TYR A 24 13.08 5.93 1.77
CA TYR A 24 12.59 4.58 1.49
C TYR A 24 11.15 4.64 0.99
N VAL A 25 10.85 3.90 -0.07
CA VAL A 25 9.49 3.75 -0.59
C VAL A 25 9.05 2.34 -0.27
N GLY A 26 7.83 2.18 0.23
CA GLY A 26 7.25 0.87 0.48
C GLY A 26 5.73 0.86 0.36
N SER A 27 5.09 -0.30 0.57
CA SER A 27 3.63 -0.40 0.67
C SER A 27 3.15 -1.10 1.94
N THR A 28 1.95 -0.76 2.42
CA THR A 28 1.34 -1.34 3.63
C THR A 28 -0.18 -1.16 3.67
N PRO A 29 -0.93 -2.15 4.20
CA PRO A 29 -2.32 -1.97 4.61
C PRO A 29 -2.47 -1.32 6.00
N HIS A 30 -1.39 -1.17 6.77
CA HIS A 30 -1.42 -0.61 8.12
C HIS A 30 -0.22 0.32 8.37
N PRO A 31 -0.37 1.64 8.17
CA PRO A 31 0.74 2.61 8.25
C PRO A 31 1.42 2.67 9.62
N VAL A 32 0.63 2.80 10.70
CA VAL A 32 1.14 2.90 12.08
C VAL A 32 1.96 1.67 12.46
N ARG A 33 1.44 0.47 12.22
CA ARG A 33 2.16 -0.79 12.48
C ARG A 33 3.46 -0.85 11.68
N ARG A 34 3.42 -0.50 10.38
CA ARG A 34 4.60 -0.53 9.52
C ARG A 34 5.67 0.47 9.96
N LEU A 35 5.30 1.67 10.41
CA LEU A 35 6.26 2.64 10.95
C LEU A 35 6.98 2.10 12.19
N LYS A 36 6.24 1.46 13.10
CA LYS A 36 6.83 0.77 14.28
C LYS A 36 7.84 -0.32 13.88
N GLN A 37 7.57 -1.05 12.80
CA GLN A 37 8.49 -2.07 12.27
C GLN A 37 9.79 -1.45 11.74
N HIS A 38 9.71 -0.37 10.95
CA HIS A 38 10.89 0.35 10.46
C HIS A 38 11.73 0.93 11.60
N ASN A 39 11.07 1.43 12.64
CA ASN A 39 11.72 1.98 13.84
C ASN A 39 12.19 0.91 14.85
N GLY A 40 12.03 -0.38 14.54
CA GLY A 40 12.53 -1.47 15.37
C GLY A 40 11.73 -1.72 16.67
N ILE A 41 10.59 -1.05 16.83
CA ILE A 41 9.64 -1.23 17.94
C ILE A 41 8.85 -2.53 17.75
N ALA A 42 8.54 -2.89 16.51
CA ALA A 42 7.89 -4.14 16.12
C ALA A 42 8.79 -4.97 15.19
N LYS A 43 8.58 -6.29 15.15
CA LYS A 43 9.31 -7.21 14.25
C LYS A 43 8.81 -7.07 12.80
N GLY A 44 9.67 -7.39 11.82
CA GLY A 44 9.31 -7.39 10.39
C GLY A 44 9.61 -6.07 9.64
N GLY A 45 10.61 -5.30 10.07
CA GLY A 45 11.09 -4.13 9.32
C GLY A 45 11.98 -4.53 8.15
N ALA A 46 11.99 -3.71 7.09
CA ALA A 46 12.83 -3.93 5.90
C ALA A 46 14.33 -3.76 6.22
N VAL A 47 15.19 -4.59 5.60
CA VAL A 47 16.65 -4.56 5.78
C VAL A 47 17.22 -3.16 5.60
N ARG A 48 16.79 -2.43 4.55
CA ARG A 48 17.28 -1.08 4.23
C ARG A 48 17.01 -0.05 5.33
N THR A 49 16.02 -0.31 6.19
CA THR A 49 15.63 0.57 7.30
C THR A 49 16.13 0.10 8.67
N SER A 50 16.90 -0.99 8.70
CA SER A 50 17.34 -1.66 9.93
C SER A 50 18.42 -0.93 10.71
N LYS A 51 19.19 -0.03 10.06
CA LYS A 51 20.32 0.67 10.69
C LYS A 51 19.85 1.63 11.78
N ASP A 52 20.29 1.41 13.00
CA ASP A 52 19.94 2.26 14.15
C ASP A 52 20.40 3.71 13.98
N THR A 53 21.51 3.95 13.29
CA THR A 53 22.02 5.31 12.95
C THR A 53 21.16 6.07 11.93
N LEU A 54 20.11 5.44 11.39
CA LEU A 54 19.12 6.06 10.50
C LEU A 54 17.73 6.15 11.14
N ARG A 55 17.51 5.48 12.26
CA ARG A 55 16.27 5.58 13.02
C ARG A 55 16.28 6.84 13.90
N PRO A 56 15.12 7.46 14.18
CA PRO A 56 13.81 7.06 13.71
C PRO A 56 13.51 7.54 12.29
N TRP A 57 12.65 6.79 11.62
CA TRP A 57 12.00 7.11 10.36
C TRP A 57 10.65 7.80 10.63
N GLU A 58 10.26 8.67 9.71
CA GLU A 58 8.93 9.29 9.63
C GLU A 58 8.28 9.01 8.28
N MET A 59 6.95 8.89 8.24
CA MET A 59 6.17 8.82 7.00
C MET A 59 5.88 10.24 6.51
N THR A 60 6.50 10.64 5.41
CA THR A 60 6.37 12.00 4.86
C THR A 60 5.13 12.18 3.99
N CYS A 61 4.77 11.16 3.20
CA CYS A 61 3.51 11.11 2.47
C CYS A 61 3.03 9.67 2.24
N LEU A 62 1.73 9.55 1.97
CA LEU A 62 1.04 8.32 1.60
C LEU A 62 0.28 8.55 0.29
N VAL A 63 0.37 7.58 -0.61
CA VAL A 63 -0.58 7.38 -1.71
C VAL A 63 -1.54 6.29 -1.25
N THR A 64 -2.83 6.56 -1.21
CA THR A 64 -3.87 5.64 -0.72
C THR A 64 -4.90 5.34 -1.81
N GLY A 65 -5.88 4.48 -1.51
CA GLY A 65 -7.00 4.19 -2.42
C GLY A 65 -6.75 3.07 -3.42
N PHE A 66 -5.68 2.28 -3.25
CA PHE A 66 -5.41 1.18 -4.17
C PHE A 66 -6.52 0.12 -4.18
N PRO A 67 -7.00 -0.32 -5.36
CA PRO A 67 -8.11 -1.28 -5.46
C PRO A 67 -7.69 -2.71 -5.08
N SER A 68 -6.39 -2.99 -4.94
CA SER A 68 -5.87 -4.30 -4.52
C SER A 68 -4.43 -4.20 -4.00
N LYS A 69 -3.98 -5.23 -3.28
CA LYS A 69 -2.56 -5.41 -2.90
C LYS A 69 -1.66 -5.39 -4.15
N ILE A 70 -2.08 -6.04 -5.23
CA ILE A 70 -1.30 -6.11 -6.47
C ILE A 70 -1.13 -4.71 -7.09
N ALA A 71 -2.20 -3.92 -7.12
CA ALA A 71 -2.16 -2.54 -7.62
C ALA A 71 -1.16 -1.68 -6.81
N ALA A 72 -1.20 -1.77 -5.48
CA ALA A 72 -0.24 -1.09 -4.62
C ALA A 72 1.21 -1.55 -4.89
N LEU A 73 1.44 -2.86 -5.05
CA LEU A 73 2.78 -3.39 -5.34
C LEU A 73 3.31 -2.95 -6.71
N GLN A 74 2.46 -2.89 -7.73
CA GLN A 74 2.82 -2.37 -9.06
C GLN A 74 3.23 -0.89 -8.97
N PHE A 75 2.46 -0.07 -8.26
CA PHE A 75 2.75 1.34 -8.06
C PHE A 75 4.03 1.55 -7.23
N GLU A 76 4.19 0.79 -6.14
CA GLU A 76 5.40 0.79 -5.31
C GLU A 76 6.63 0.49 -6.17
N TRP A 77 6.60 -0.59 -6.94
CA TRP A 77 7.71 -0.99 -7.78
C TRP A 77 8.04 0.10 -8.81
N ALA A 78 7.02 0.69 -9.45
CA ALA A 78 7.20 1.78 -10.41
C ALA A 78 7.86 3.01 -9.76
N TRP A 79 7.45 3.38 -8.54
CA TRP A 79 8.01 4.50 -7.80
C TRP A 79 9.40 4.22 -7.22
N GLN A 80 9.69 2.95 -6.98
CA GLN A 80 11.01 2.47 -6.61
C GLN A 80 11.98 2.50 -7.80
N ASN A 81 11.52 2.13 -9.00
CA ASN A 81 12.33 1.84 -10.18
C ASN A 81 11.95 2.72 -11.37
N THR A 82 11.91 4.03 -11.16
CA THR A 82 11.48 5.05 -12.15
C THR A 82 12.30 5.06 -13.43
N HIS A 83 13.58 4.71 -13.34
CA HIS A 83 14.50 4.53 -14.46
C HIS A 83 14.20 3.30 -15.35
N GLN A 84 13.40 2.33 -14.87
CA GLN A 84 13.10 1.07 -15.58
C GLN A 84 11.61 0.92 -15.92
N THR A 85 10.73 1.54 -15.13
CA THR A 85 9.30 1.36 -15.28
C THR A 85 8.80 1.73 -16.68
N ARG A 86 7.87 0.93 -17.19
CA ARG A 86 7.18 1.15 -18.47
C ARG A 86 6.07 2.20 -18.33
N HIS A 87 5.74 2.60 -17.10
CA HIS A 87 4.72 3.61 -16.79
C HIS A 87 5.24 5.05 -16.96
N ILE A 88 6.55 5.23 -17.14
CA ILE A 88 7.18 6.53 -17.41
C ILE A 88 7.90 6.40 -18.75
N ALA A 89 7.52 7.26 -19.70
CA ALA A 89 8.14 7.29 -21.02
C ALA A 89 9.64 7.66 -20.89
N PRO A 90 10.54 7.12 -21.74
CA PRO A 90 11.98 7.34 -21.59
C PRO A 90 12.41 8.81 -21.54
N ASP A 91 11.71 9.69 -22.26
CA ASP A 91 11.88 11.13 -22.33
C ASP A 91 11.38 11.88 -21.09
N GLU A 92 10.39 11.33 -20.37
CA GLU A 92 9.90 11.88 -19.09
C GLU A 92 10.73 11.43 -17.88
N ARG A 93 11.71 10.53 -18.05
CA ARG A 93 12.51 9.99 -16.94
C ARG A 93 13.46 11.03 -16.37
N ILE A 94 13.16 11.48 -15.15
CA ILE A 94 13.99 12.43 -14.39
C ILE A 94 15.37 11.84 -14.05
N THR A 95 15.42 10.55 -13.69
CA THR A 95 16.66 9.88 -13.30
C THR A 95 17.01 8.77 -14.27
N GLN A 96 18.20 8.84 -14.86
CA GLN A 96 18.73 7.80 -15.73
C GLN A 96 19.51 6.74 -14.94
N ALA A 97 19.53 5.53 -15.46
CA ALA A 97 20.28 4.43 -14.87
C ALA A 97 21.78 4.65 -15.07
N ASN A 98 22.58 4.54 -14.01
CA ASN A 98 24.04 4.67 -14.12
C ASN A 98 24.66 3.29 -14.36
N THR A 99 25.29 3.11 -15.52
CA THR A 99 26.07 1.90 -15.81
C THR A 99 27.44 2.01 -15.15
N LYS A 100 27.67 1.22 -14.09
CA LYS A 100 29.00 1.11 -13.48
C LYS A 100 29.76 -0.03 -14.17
N GLN A 101 30.96 0.28 -14.68
CA GLN A 101 31.87 -0.72 -15.21
C GLN A 101 32.78 -1.20 -14.08
N ARG A 102 32.84 -2.51 -13.85
CA ARG A 102 33.80 -3.13 -12.95
C ARG A 102 34.77 -4.00 -13.75
N PHE A 103 36.05 -3.75 -13.55
CA PHE A 103 37.12 -4.52 -14.13
C PHE A 103 37.44 -5.70 -13.21
N SER A 104 37.46 -6.92 -13.74
CA SER A 104 37.95 -8.10 -13.02
C SER A 104 39.48 -8.16 -13.13
N PRO A 105 40.23 -8.00 -12.02
CA PRO A 105 41.70 -8.04 -12.08
C PRO A 105 42.25 -9.41 -12.50
N ARG A 106 41.49 -10.50 -12.27
CA ARG A 106 41.90 -11.88 -12.59
C ARG A 106 41.63 -12.30 -14.02
N THR A 107 40.57 -11.78 -14.65
CA THR A 107 40.10 -12.29 -15.96
C THR A 107 40.13 -11.24 -17.05
N GLY A 108 40.49 -9.99 -16.76
CA GLY A 108 40.47 -8.87 -17.71
C GLY A 108 39.06 -8.48 -18.21
N LYS A 109 38.03 -9.23 -17.84
CA LYS A 109 36.65 -9.02 -18.29
C LYS A 109 36.03 -7.80 -17.61
N VAL A 110 35.42 -6.94 -18.42
CA VAL A 110 34.62 -5.79 -17.95
C VAL A 110 33.20 -6.27 -17.70
N ARG A 111 32.74 -6.22 -16.44
CA ARG A 111 31.34 -6.43 -16.09
C ARG A 111 30.64 -5.08 -15.97
N LYS A 112 29.63 -4.84 -16.80
CA LYS A 112 28.75 -3.68 -16.70
C LYS A 112 27.60 -4.04 -15.75
N ARG A 113 27.49 -3.36 -14.60
CA ARG A 113 26.32 -3.50 -13.72
C ARG A 113 25.55 -2.18 -13.74
N VAL A 114 24.29 -2.25 -14.16
CA VAL A 114 23.38 -1.12 -14.07
C VAL A 114 23.01 -0.95 -12.61
N GLY A 115 23.44 0.16 -12.01
CA GLY A 115 23.14 0.46 -10.61
C GLY A 115 21.85 1.27 -10.50
N ARG A 116 21.03 0.97 -9.49
CA ARG A 116 19.87 1.80 -9.14
C ARG A 116 20.32 3.23 -8.83
N PRO A 117 19.78 4.26 -9.50
CA PRO A 117 20.14 5.64 -9.23
C PRO A 117 19.74 6.02 -7.80
N ARG A 118 20.57 6.84 -7.16
CA ARG A 118 20.18 7.48 -5.90
C ARG A 118 19.26 8.64 -6.23
N MET A 119 18.07 8.63 -5.63
CA MET A 119 17.06 9.65 -5.85
C MET A 119 17.01 10.58 -4.65
N SER A 120 17.03 11.88 -4.90
CA SER A 120 16.73 12.90 -3.90
C SER A 120 15.25 12.90 -3.53
N MET A 121 14.87 13.64 -2.49
CA MET A 121 13.46 13.82 -2.13
C MET A 121 12.70 14.50 -3.26
N HIS A 122 13.32 15.51 -3.89
CA HIS A 122 12.77 16.15 -5.08
C HIS A 122 12.48 15.14 -6.20
N ASP A 123 13.44 14.28 -6.54
CA ASP A 123 13.25 13.27 -7.58
C ASP A 123 12.12 12.31 -7.23
N LYS A 124 11.99 11.92 -5.96
CA LYS A 124 10.89 11.04 -5.52
C LYS A 124 9.52 11.69 -5.69
N LEU A 125 9.39 12.97 -5.36
CA LEU A 125 8.14 13.71 -5.53
C LEU A 125 7.83 13.98 -7.00
N ALA A 126 8.82 14.38 -7.79
CA ALA A 126 8.63 14.64 -9.20
C ALA A 126 8.25 13.36 -9.98
N ASN A 127 8.86 12.21 -9.65
CA ASN A 127 8.44 10.93 -10.21
C ASN A 127 7.05 10.48 -9.71
N LEU A 128 6.68 10.78 -8.47
CA LEU A 128 5.33 10.53 -7.98
C LEU A 128 4.30 11.29 -8.82
N HIS A 129 4.57 12.55 -9.15
CA HIS A 129 3.72 13.36 -10.03
C HIS A 129 3.51 12.72 -11.40
N ILE A 130 4.59 12.24 -12.03
CA ILE A 130 4.51 11.54 -13.32
C ILE A 130 3.67 10.26 -13.20
N LEU A 131 3.89 9.46 -12.14
CA LEU A 131 3.15 8.21 -11.94
C LEU A 131 1.65 8.41 -11.73
N LEU A 132 1.24 9.50 -11.08
CA LEU A 132 -0.19 9.85 -10.91
C LEU A 132 -0.87 10.27 -12.23
N ARG A 133 -0.08 10.68 -13.23
CA ARG A 133 -0.54 11.00 -14.60
C ARG A 133 -0.41 9.83 -15.58
N ALA A 134 0.33 8.79 -15.22
CA ALA A 134 0.58 7.67 -16.11
C ALA A 134 -0.73 6.97 -16.48
N LYS A 135 -0.94 6.66 -17.76
CA LYS A 135 -2.17 6.03 -18.26
C LYS A 135 -2.57 4.74 -17.52
N SER A 136 -1.59 4.00 -17.02
CA SER A 136 -1.83 2.78 -16.24
C SER A 136 -2.43 3.01 -14.86
N PHE A 137 -2.21 4.19 -14.27
CA PHE A 137 -2.60 4.50 -12.89
C PHE A 137 -3.58 5.67 -12.81
N GLU A 138 -3.70 6.49 -13.85
CA GLU A 138 -4.44 7.74 -13.80
C GLU A 138 -5.86 7.49 -13.29
N ARG A 139 -6.58 6.48 -13.78
CA ARG A 139 -7.98 6.22 -13.39
C ARG A 139 -8.18 5.45 -12.08
N TRP A 140 -7.11 5.09 -11.37
CA TRP A 140 -7.25 4.52 -10.03
C TRP A 140 -7.76 5.58 -9.05
N PRO A 141 -8.54 5.21 -8.02
CA PRO A 141 -9.12 6.14 -7.05
C PRO A 141 -8.06 6.53 -6.01
N LEU A 142 -6.92 7.02 -6.48
CA LEU A 142 -5.78 7.37 -5.65
C LEU A 142 -6.00 8.71 -4.97
N GLN A 143 -5.42 8.84 -3.78
CA GLN A 143 -5.31 10.10 -3.05
C GLN A 143 -3.88 10.20 -2.51
N VAL A 144 -3.38 11.42 -2.35
CA VAL A 144 -2.05 11.68 -1.79
C VAL A 144 -2.18 12.57 -0.57
N LYS A 145 -1.69 12.07 0.57
CA LYS A 145 -1.69 12.82 1.83
C LYS A 145 -0.28 13.04 2.32
N PHE A 146 0.06 14.30 2.62
CA PHE A 146 1.35 14.69 3.17
C PHE A 146 1.26 14.92 4.68
N PHE A 147 2.29 14.46 5.39
CA PHE A 147 2.42 14.56 6.84
C PHE A 147 3.67 15.35 7.27
N ALA A 148 4.44 15.87 6.31
CA ALA A 148 5.62 16.71 6.56
C ALA A 148 5.51 18.01 5.74
N GLU A 149 5.45 19.15 6.43
CA GLU A 149 5.21 20.48 5.83
C GLU A 149 6.26 20.86 4.79
N ASP A 150 7.53 20.61 5.09
CA ASP A 150 8.63 20.92 4.18
C ASP A 150 8.58 20.08 2.89
N VAL A 151 8.14 18.82 3.00
CA VAL A 151 7.95 17.92 1.85
C VAL A 151 6.75 18.36 1.01
N PHE A 152 5.64 18.77 1.63
CA PHE A 152 4.49 19.30 0.90
C PHE A 152 4.79 20.63 0.20
N LYS A 153 5.52 21.53 0.86
CA LYS A 153 6.00 22.77 0.22
C LYS A 153 6.86 22.47 -1.00
N MET A 154 7.72 21.46 -0.94
CA MET A 154 8.53 21.05 -2.08
C MET A 154 7.69 20.45 -3.21
N TRP A 155 6.71 19.60 -2.88
CA TRP A 155 5.73 19.12 -3.86
C TRP A 155 5.04 20.29 -4.56
N HIS A 156 4.49 21.24 -3.79
CA HIS A 156 3.74 22.37 -4.33
C HIS A 156 4.60 23.26 -5.24
N ARG A 157 5.84 23.59 -4.83
CA ARG A 157 6.79 24.37 -5.66
C ARG A 157 7.11 23.68 -6.98
N TRP A 158 7.21 22.36 -6.99
CA TRP A 158 7.42 21.60 -8.21
C TRP A 158 6.19 21.67 -9.11
N THR A 159 5.00 21.35 -8.58
CA THR A 159 3.77 21.25 -9.37
C THR A 159 3.32 22.59 -9.96
N VAL A 160 3.58 23.72 -9.30
CA VAL A 160 3.25 25.06 -9.84
C VAL A 160 4.00 25.36 -11.14
N ASN A 161 5.18 24.77 -11.32
CA ASN A 161 6.00 24.97 -12.51
C ASN A 161 5.77 23.91 -13.60
N MET A 162 4.90 22.93 -13.36
CA MET A 162 4.61 21.85 -14.32
C MET A 162 3.38 22.20 -15.15
N PRO A 163 3.47 22.17 -16.50
CA PRO A 163 2.34 22.48 -17.35
C PRO A 163 1.29 21.37 -17.36
N GLU A 164 1.69 20.10 -17.21
CA GLU A 164 0.72 19.01 -17.23
C GLU A 164 0.14 18.75 -15.84
N VAL A 165 -1.18 18.71 -15.79
CA VAL A 165 -1.96 18.68 -14.56
C VAL A 165 -2.36 17.23 -14.24
N ILE A 166 -2.34 16.87 -12.96
CA ILE A 166 -2.92 15.61 -12.49
C ILE A 166 -4.44 15.67 -12.72
N ARG A 167 -5.05 14.57 -13.17
CA ARG A 167 -6.49 14.53 -13.43
C ARG A 167 -7.30 15.05 -12.24
N GLN A 168 -8.45 15.65 -12.54
CA GLN A 168 -9.43 15.97 -11.51
C GLN A 168 -9.92 14.68 -10.82
N GLY A 169 -10.07 14.74 -9.49
CA GLY A 169 -10.51 13.60 -8.66
C GLY A 169 -9.40 12.82 -7.94
N ILE A 170 -8.12 13.11 -8.20
CA ILE A 170 -7.03 12.67 -7.31
C ILE A 170 -6.80 13.79 -6.29
N GLU A 171 -7.27 13.58 -5.07
CA GLU A 171 -7.11 14.55 -3.98
C GLU A 171 -5.67 14.53 -3.47
N ILE A 172 -5.04 15.71 -3.40
CA ILE A 172 -3.67 15.89 -2.93
C ILE A 172 -3.67 16.99 -1.87
N GLU A 173 -3.44 16.60 -0.63
CA GLU A 173 -3.55 17.52 0.50
C GLU A 173 -2.48 17.28 1.58
N MET A 174 -2.27 18.32 2.38
CA MET A 174 -1.55 18.23 3.65
C MET A 174 -2.54 17.86 4.74
N ASP A 175 -2.15 16.94 5.62
CA ASP A 175 -2.98 16.63 6.78
C ASP A 175 -2.97 17.78 7.79
N GLU A 176 -4.12 18.44 7.95
CA GLU A 176 -4.28 19.61 8.81
C GLU A 176 -3.99 19.33 10.30
N SER A 177 -4.18 18.09 10.76
CA SER A 177 -3.92 17.74 12.17
C SER A 177 -2.44 17.87 12.53
N VAL A 178 -1.54 17.75 11.52
CA VAL A 178 -0.10 17.97 11.71
C VAL A 178 0.22 19.45 11.92
N LEU A 179 -0.55 20.35 11.29
CA LEU A 179 -0.38 21.80 11.43
C LEU A 179 -0.93 22.32 12.77
N GLN A 180 -2.03 21.74 13.25
CA GLN A 180 -2.69 22.15 14.50
C GLN A 180 -1.92 21.76 15.76
N ARG A 181 -0.94 20.84 15.65
CA ARG A 181 -0.09 20.37 16.76
C ARG A 181 0.75 21.48 17.41
N VAL A 182 0.86 22.65 16.78
CA VAL A 182 1.62 23.79 17.29
C VAL A 182 0.79 24.66 18.25
N SER A 183 -0.52 24.41 18.43
CA SER A 183 -1.43 25.40 19.06
C SER A 183 -2.28 24.94 20.24
N LEU A 184 -2.35 23.64 20.62
CA LEU A 184 -3.19 23.20 21.73
C LEU A 184 -2.49 22.18 22.64
N GLU A 185 -2.74 22.33 23.95
CA GLU A 185 -2.25 21.47 25.03
C GLU A 185 -2.54 19.98 24.74
N GLU A 186 -1.53 19.14 24.97
CA GLU A 186 -1.46 17.75 24.55
C GLU A 186 -2.49 16.87 25.28
N ASP A 187 -3.71 16.76 24.73
CA ASP A 187 -4.60 15.64 25.06
C ASP A 187 -4.04 14.36 24.38
N PRO A 188 -3.62 13.33 25.13
CA PRO A 188 -3.08 12.08 24.58
C PRO A 188 -4.07 11.30 23.70
N SER A 189 -5.35 11.67 23.70
CA SER A 189 -6.39 11.01 22.91
C SER A 189 -6.54 11.56 21.48
N ASN A 190 -5.94 12.71 21.16
CA ASN A 190 -6.00 13.28 19.81
C ASN A 190 -5.01 12.59 18.87
N LEU A 191 -5.54 11.71 18.01
CA LEU A 191 -4.76 11.03 16.97
C LEU A 191 -4.36 12.02 15.86
N ILE A 192 -3.07 11.99 15.48
CA ILE A 192 -2.47 12.94 14.51
C ILE A 192 -1.85 12.21 13.34
N GLY A 193 -1.95 12.79 12.14
CA GLY A 193 -1.31 12.30 10.92
C GLY A 193 -1.68 10.84 10.63
N ILE A 194 -0.67 9.97 10.46
CA ILE A 194 -0.91 8.56 10.13
C ILE A 194 -1.71 7.80 11.20
N HIS A 195 -1.80 8.32 12.43
CA HIS A 195 -2.55 7.69 13.52
C HIS A 195 -4.06 7.93 13.42
N LYS A 196 -4.49 8.95 12.68
CA LYS A 196 -5.91 9.23 12.41
C LYS A 196 -6.50 8.28 11.36
N ILE A 197 -5.63 7.61 10.60
CA ILE A 197 -6.05 6.70 9.54
C ILE A 197 -6.69 5.45 10.15
N ASP A 198 -7.96 5.24 9.85
CA ASP A 198 -8.65 3.97 10.11
C ASP A 198 -8.37 2.98 8.96
N PRO A 199 -7.61 1.90 9.19
CA PRO A 199 -7.32 0.91 8.16
C PRO A 199 -8.45 -0.12 7.98
N THR A 200 -9.60 0.04 8.68
CA THR A 200 -10.70 -0.93 8.70
C THR A 200 -11.88 -0.52 7.79
N TYR A 201 -12.85 -1.41 7.63
CA TYR A 201 -14.08 -1.16 6.85
C TYR A 201 -15.15 -0.38 7.63
N LEU A 202 -14.83 0.25 8.77
CA LEU A 202 -15.84 0.94 9.58
C LEU A 202 -16.63 1.99 8.78
N HIS A 203 -15.95 2.75 7.93
CA HIS A 203 -16.56 3.73 7.02
C HIS A 203 -17.59 3.12 6.04
N MET A 204 -17.50 1.84 5.73
CA MET A 204 -18.43 1.14 4.83
C MET A 204 -19.68 0.59 5.51
N LYS A 205 -19.72 0.60 6.85
CA LYS A 205 -20.76 -0.10 7.62
C LYS A 205 -22.18 0.31 7.24
N LEU A 206 -22.46 1.62 7.22
CA LEU A 206 -23.80 2.15 6.89
C LEU A 206 -24.20 1.82 5.44
N THR A 207 -23.28 1.96 4.50
CA THR A 207 -23.51 1.62 3.09
C THR A 207 -23.83 0.13 2.92
N LEU A 208 -23.12 -0.75 3.62
CA LEU A 208 -23.34 -2.20 3.59
C LEU A 208 -24.66 -2.62 4.25
N GLU A 209 -25.03 -2.00 5.37
CA GLU A 209 -26.33 -2.25 6.01
C GLU A 209 -27.47 -1.95 5.04
N LYS A 210 -27.40 -0.78 4.41
CA LYS A 210 -28.37 -0.33 3.42
C LYS A 210 -28.41 -1.26 2.20
N SER A 211 -27.26 -1.56 1.60
CA SER A 211 -27.20 -2.38 0.39
C SER A 211 -27.73 -3.80 0.63
N ARG A 212 -27.38 -4.43 1.75
CA ARG A 212 -27.91 -5.74 2.14
C ARG A 212 -29.42 -5.72 2.38
N LYS A 213 -29.94 -4.67 3.02
CA LYS A 213 -31.40 -4.52 3.26
C LYS A 213 -32.15 -4.39 1.94
N LEU A 214 -31.70 -3.53 1.03
CA LEU A 214 -32.36 -3.30 -0.25
C LEU A 214 -32.32 -4.52 -1.17
N LEU A 215 -31.19 -5.22 -1.22
CA LEU A 215 -31.03 -6.41 -2.07
C LEU A 215 -31.74 -7.65 -1.52
N SER A 216 -32.18 -7.62 -0.26
CA SER A 216 -33.02 -8.68 0.32
C SER A 216 -34.51 -8.48 0.01
N ALA A 217 -34.90 -7.33 -0.54
CA ALA A 217 -36.30 -7.06 -0.92
C ALA A 217 -36.68 -7.81 -2.20
N PRO A 218 -37.91 -8.34 -2.29
CA PRO A 218 -38.40 -8.95 -3.54
C PRO A 218 -38.61 -7.89 -4.63
N ASN A 219 -38.54 -8.32 -5.90
CA ASN A 219 -38.85 -7.49 -7.08
C ASN A 219 -37.95 -6.25 -7.25
N THR A 220 -36.66 -6.35 -6.93
CA THR A 220 -35.70 -5.28 -7.24
C THR A 220 -35.42 -5.22 -8.74
N SER A 221 -35.25 -4.02 -9.28
CA SER A 221 -34.98 -3.79 -10.70
C SER A 221 -33.92 -2.70 -10.90
N CYS A 222 -33.18 -2.79 -12.00
CA CYS A 222 -32.22 -1.76 -12.37
C CYS A 222 -32.95 -0.48 -12.79
N ILE A 223 -32.60 0.66 -12.19
CA ILE A 223 -33.23 1.96 -12.52
C ILE A 223 -32.97 2.40 -13.97
N ILE A 224 -31.84 1.99 -14.56
CA ILE A 224 -31.45 2.43 -15.91
C ILE A 224 -32.15 1.59 -16.99
N CYS A 225 -31.98 0.26 -16.97
CA CYS A 225 -32.54 -0.61 -18.01
C CYS A 225 -33.94 -1.16 -17.70
N ARG A 226 -34.44 -0.95 -16.47
CA ARG A 226 -35.75 -1.41 -15.98
C ARG A 226 -35.95 -2.93 -15.93
N SER A 227 -34.94 -3.72 -16.27
CA SER A 227 -34.94 -5.17 -16.11
C SER A 227 -34.94 -5.56 -14.63
N ALA A 228 -35.66 -6.63 -14.31
CA ALA A 228 -35.61 -7.27 -12.99
C ALA A 228 -34.18 -7.75 -12.68
N LEU A 229 -33.80 -7.67 -11.41
CA LEU A 229 -32.53 -8.21 -10.90
C LEU A 229 -32.83 -9.64 -10.44
N GLU A 230 -32.36 -10.61 -11.20
CA GLU A 230 -32.66 -12.02 -10.94
C GLU A 230 -31.47 -12.65 -10.22
N SER A 231 -31.69 -13.00 -8.94
CA SER A 231 -30.84 -13.89 -8.15
C SER A 231 -29.49 -13.34 -7.62
N ALA A 232 -28.93 -14.12 -6.68
CA ALA A 232 -27.68 -13.85 -5.94
C ALA A 232 -26.40 -13.72 -6.79
N GLN A 233 -26.49 -13.85 -8.13
CA GLN A 233 -25.36 -13.79 -9.05
C GLN A 233 -25.22 -12.44 -9.76
N ASP A 234 -26.27 -11.60 -9.78
CA ASP A 234 -26.20 -10.32 -10.48
C ASP A 234 -25.26 -9.35 -9.77
N MET A 235 -24.24 -8.88 -10.50
CA MET A 235 -23.35 -7.82 -10.03
C MET A 235 -24.08 -6.48 -10.10
N VAL A 236 -24.58 -6.05 -8.94
CA VAL A 236 -25.38 -4.85 -8.79
C VAL A 236 -24.72 -3.83 -7.88
N LEU A 237 -24.91 -2.55 -8.19
CA LEU A 237 -24.45 -1.41 -7.42
C LEU A 237 -25.65 -0.73 -6.78
N VAL A 238 -25.51 -0.37 -5.50
CA VAL A 238 -26.53 0.37 -4.75
C VAL A 238 -26.03 1.79 -4.53
N CYS A 239 -26.89 2.79 -4.73
CA CYS A 239 -26.54 4.18 -4.48
C CYS A 239 -26.05 4.38 -3.03
N SER A 240 -24.92 5.07 -2.84
CA SER A 240 -24.34 5.32 -1.52
C SER A 240 -25.06 6.41 -0.71
N ASN A 241 -25.86 7.27 -1.35
CA ASN A 241 -26.68 8.27 -0.66
C ASN A 241 -27.77 7.59 0.18
N GLN A 242 -27.80 7.81 1.50
CA GLN A 242 -28.69 7.11 2.43
C GLN A 242 -30.17 7.27 2.15
N GLU A 243 -30.59 8.38 1.53
CA GLU A 243 -31.99 8.68 1.19
C GLU A 243 -32.43 8.14 -0.18
N CYS A 244 -31.59 7.35 -0.87
CA CYS A 244 -31.84 6.91 -2.24
C CYS A 244 -31.74 5.39 -2.42
N ASP A 245 -32.86 4.73 -2.71
CA ASP A 245 -32.91 3.25 -2.83
C ASP A 245 -32.64 2.73 -4.24
N SER A 246 -31.92 3.50 -5.05
CA SER A 246 -31.66 3.12 -6.45
C SER A 246 -30.60 2.03 -6.57
N ILE A 247 -30.93 1.01 -7.37
CA ILE A 247 -30.08 -0.13 -7.68
C ILE A 247 -29.81 -0.14 -9.19
N PHE A 248 -28.59 -0.53 -9.56
CA PHE A 248 -28.13 -0.51 -10.94
C PHE A 248 -27.32 -1.76 -11.26
N HIS A 249 -27.44 -2.29 -12.49
CA HIS A 249 -26.39 -3.18 -13.01
C HIS A 249 -25.07 -2.42 -13.08
N VAL A 250 -23.96 -3.11 -12.79
CA VAL A 250 -22.61 -2.53 -12.94
C VAL A 250 -22.42 -1.92 -14.34
N ALA A 251 -22.78 -2.67 -15.39
CA ALA A 251 -22.63 -2.22 -16.78
C ALA A 251 -23.51 -1.01 -17.13
N CYS A 252 -24.71 -0.93 -16.57
CA CYS A 252 -25.62 0.20 -16.80
C CYS A 252 -25.06 1.49 -16.18
N LEU A 253 -24.65 1.41 -14.91
CA LEU A 253 -24.14 2.59 -14.21
C LEU A 253 -22.77 3.02 -14.73
N SER A 254 -21.89 2.07 -15.08
CA SER A 254 -20.59 2.41 -15.67
C SER A 254 -20.75 3.16 -16.97
N THR A 255 -21.59 2.67 -17.88
CA THR A 255 -21.88 3.32 -19.16
C THR A 255 -22.50 4.70 -18.95
N HIS A 256 -23.40 4.85 -17.98
CA HIS A 256 -23.98 6.14 -17.64
C HIS A 256 -22.92 7.14 -17.15
N PHE A 257 -22.00 6.73 -16.28
CA PHE A 257 -20.93 7.60 -15.78
C PHE A 257 -19.95 7.99 -16.89
N LEU A 258 -19.48 7.02 -17.69
CA LEU A 258 -18.52 7.26 -18.77
C LEU A 258 -19.07 8.18 -19.86
N ARG A 259 -20.38 8.10 -20.17
CA ARG A 259 -21.02 9.02 -21.13
C ARG A 259 -21.07 10.47 -20.64
N ALA A 260 -21.14 10.68 -19.33
CA ALA A 260 -21.18 12.01 -18.73
C ALA A 260 -19.79 12.57 -18.40
N GLU A 261 -18.76 11.71 -18.33
CA GLU A 261 -17.40 12.08 -17.96
C GLU A 261 -16.64 12.65 -19.18
N HIS A 262 -16.19 13.91 -19.07
CA HIS A 262 -15.38 14.54 -20.11
C HIS A 262 -14.00 13.88 -20.21
N GLY A 263 -13.55 13.53 -21.43
CA GLY A 263 -12.26 12.88 -21.66
C GLY A 263 -12.25 11.37 -21.40
N ALA A 264 -13.43 10.74 -21.25
CA ALA A 264 -13.58 9.31 -20.99
C ALA A 264 -13.91 8.47 -22.25
N GLN A 265 -13.66 8.98 -23.47
CA GLN A 265 -14.07 8.32 -24.72
C GLN A 265 -13.57 6.87 -24.85
N ASP A 266 -12.32 6.62 -24.44
CA ASP A 266 -11.68 5.29 -24.47
C ASP A 266 -11.59 4.65 -23.07
N ALA A 267 -12.23 5.24 -22.06
CA ALA A 267 -12.15 4.75 -20.70
C ALA A 267 -13.11 3.59 -20.46
N ILE A 268 -12.63 2.57 -19.76
CA ILE A 268 -13.43 1.39 -19.36
C ILE A 268 -13.95 1.52 -17.93
N VAL A 269 -13.16 2.16 -17.05
CA VAL A 269 -13.46 2.25 -15.62
C VAL A 269 -13.89 3.68 -15.29
N PRO A 270 -15.13 3.92 -14.86
CA PRO A 270 -15.56 5.24 -14.39
C PRO A 270 -14.81 5.67 -13.13
N THR A 271 -14.74 6.97 -12.88
CA THR A 271 -14.13 7.48 -11.63
C THR A 271 -15.18 8.02 -10.66
N CYS A 272 -16.12 8.83 -11.13
CA CYS A 272 -17.29 9.28 -10.40
C CYS A 272 -18.44 9.56 -11.37
N GLY A 273 -19.62 9.85 -10.82
CA GLY A 273 -20.75 10.29 -11.62
C GLY A 273 -22.00 10.53 -10.79
N TYR A 274 -23.01 11.18 -11.38
CA TYR A 274 -24.24 11.50 -10.67
C TYR A 274 -25.25 10.36 -10.74
N CYS A 275 -25.86 10.05 -9.60
CA CYS A 275 -26.95 9.08 -9.53
C CYS A 275 -28.11 9.49 -10.46
N PRO A 276 -28.58 8.63 -11.37
CA PRO A 276 -29.72 8.94 -12.24
C PRO A 276 -30.99 9.36 -11.49
N SER A 277 -31.19 8.86 -10.27
CA SER A 277 -32.38 9.14 -9.45
C SER A 277 -32.22 10.37 -8.55
N CYS A 278 -31.31 10.32 -7.57
CA CYS A 278 -31.19 11.39 -6.56
C CYS A 278 -30.24 12.52 -6.96
N LYS A 279 -29.56 12.41 -8.11
CA LYS A 279 -28.59 13.40 -8.63
C LYS A 279 -27.42 13.73 -7.70
N VAL A 280 -27.21 12.96 -6.63
CA VAL A 280 -26.02 13.06 -5.77
C VAL A 280 -24.81 12.47 -6.51
N SER A 281 -23.64 13.10 -6.33
CA SER A 281 -22.37 12.58 -6.85
C SER A 281 -21.97 11.30 -6.13
N LEU A 282 -21.63 10.26 -6.87
CA LEU A 282 -21.20 8.96 -6.37
C LEU A 282 -19.76 8.69 -6.80
N ASN A 283 -18.95 8.19 -5.87
CA ASN A 283 -17.61 7.71 -6.16
C ASN A 283 -17.67 6.26 -6.64
N TRP A 284 -17.11 5.96 -7.82
CA TRP A 284 -17.13 4.61 -8.38
C TRP A 284 -16.46 3.59 -7.46
N ALA A 285 -15.35 3.96 -6.84
CA ALA A 285 -14.57 3.09 -5.96
C ALA A 285 -15.37 2.61 -4.75
N ASP A 286 -16.17 3.48 -4.15
CA ASP A 286 -16.99 3.13 -2.99
C ASP A 286 -18.12 2.16 -3.37
N LEU A 287 -18.75 2.39 -4.54
CA LEU A 287 -19.79 1.50 -5.06
C LEU A 287 -19.24 0.10 -5.33
N VAL A 288 -18.07 0.00 -5.99
CA VAL A 288 -17.47 -1.31 -6.26
C VAL A 288 -16.83 -1.93 -5.02
N LYS A 289 -16.44 -1.15 -4.02
CA LYS A 289 -15.98 -1.66 -2.72
C LYS A 289 -17.13 -2.34 -1.97
N ASP A 290 -18.29 -1.70 -1.87
CA ASP A 290 -19.52 -2.32 -1.35
C ASP A 290 -19.86 -3.63 -2.09
N LEU A 291 -19.89 -3.61 -3.42
CA LEU A 291 -20.12 -4.81 -4.23
C LEU A 291 -19.08 -5.90 -3.93
N SER A 292 -17.79 -5.54 -3.88
CA SER A 292 -16.73 -6.51 -3.62
C SER A 292 -16.87 -7.17 -2.24
N LEU A 293 -17.30 -6.41 -1.23
CA LEU A 293 -17.53 -6.91 0.12
C LEU A 293 -18.74 -7.85 0.17
N ARG A 294 -19.83 -7.52 -0.53
CA ARG A 294 -21.00 -8.40 -0.62
C ARG A 294 -20.73 -9.72 -1.34
N VAL A 295 -19.90 -9.70 -2.39
CA VAL A 295 -19.66 -10.89 -3.23
C VAL A 295 -18.50 -11.75 -2.72
N ARG A 296 -17.46 -11.13 -2.14
CA ARG A 296 -16.19 -11.82 -1.79
C ARG A 296 -15.73 -11.58 -0.36
N GLY A 297 -16.38 -10.71 0.40
CA GLY A 297 -15.92 -10.26 1.72
C GLY A 297 -16.74 -10.79 2.89
N GLU A 298 -17.30 -12.01 2.81
CA GLU A 298 -18.19 -12.54 3.85
C GLU A 298 -17.55 -12.55 5.25
N LYS A 299 -16.25 -12.88 5.32
CA LYS A 299 -15.48 -12.87 6.57
C LYS A 299 -15.35 -11.46 7.15
N GLU A 300 -14.99 -10.50 6.30
CA GLU A 300 -14.82 -9.08 6.65
C GLU A 300 -16.15 -8.45 7.07
N VAL A 301 -17.22 -8.73 6.32
CA VAL A 301 -18.59 -8.29 6.63
C VAL A 301 -19.03 -8.86 7.97
N THR A 302 -18.83 -10.16 8.20
CA THR A 302 -19.16 -10.80 9.48
C THR A 302 -18.38 -10.18 10.64
N ALA A 303 -17.10 -9.87 10.46
CA ALA A 303 -16.30 -9.19 11.47
C ALA A 303 -16.80 -7.76 11.75
N LEU A 304 -17.19 -7.02 10.71
CA LEU A 304 -17.67 -5.64 10.80
C LEU A 304 -18.99 -5.51 11.59
N PHE A 305 -19.85 -6.54 11.54
CA PHE A 305 -21.15 -6.57 12.21
C PHE A 305 -21.16 -7.30 13.55
N LYS A 306 -20.04 -7.90 13.98
CA LYS A 306 -19.94 -8.48 15.32
C LYS A 306 -19.91 -7.39 16.38
N GLU A 307 -20.72 -7.54 17.43
CA GLU A 307 -20.61 -6.69 18.61
C GLU A 307 -19.27 -6.94 19.33
N PRO A 308 -18.59 -5.90 19.84
CA PRO A 308 -17.38 -6.08 20.62
C PRO A 308 -17.72 -6.86 21.90
N LYS A 309 -17.10 -8.04 22.08
CA LYS A 309 -17.23 -8.81 23.32
C LYS A 309 -16.72 -7.94 24.49
N ARG A 310 -17.60 -7.58 25.42
CA ARG A 310 -17.23 -6.97 26.71
C ARG A 310 -16.24 -7.90 27.43
N ARG A 311 -14.97 -7.50 27.53
CA ARG A 311 -14.01 -8.15 28.44
C ARG A 311 -14.53 -7.99 29.87
N LYS A 312 -14.94 -9.10 30.52
CA LYS A 312 -15.20 -9.14 31.97
C LYS A 312 -13.88 -8.85 32.68
N ARG A 313 -13.72 -7.66 33.24
CA ARG A 313 -12.69 -7.36 34.24
C ARG A 313 -13.02 -8.18 35.50
N SER A 314 -12.28 -9.24 35.76
CA SER A 314 -12.28 -9.88 37.08
C SER A 314 -11.56 -8.96 38.06
N ALA A 315 -12.29 -8.49 39.07
CA ALA A 315 -11.74 -7.74 40.18
C ALA A 315 -10.95 -8.68 41.10
N LYS A 316 -9.64 -8.49 41.18
CA LYS A 316 -8.85 -8.81 42.38
C LYS A 316 -7.60 -7.93 42.39
N GLU A 317 -7.59 -6.97 43.29
CA GLU A 317 -6.48 -6.04 43.52
C GLU A 317 -5.82 -6.32 44.87
N SER A 318 -4.48 -6.35 44.84
CA SER A 318 -3.47 -6.09 45.89
C SER A 318 -2.29 -7.05 45.67
N THR A 319 -1.02 -6.67 45.47
CA THR A 319 -0.26 -5.43 45.64
C THR A 319 1.07 -5.61 44.86
N LYS A 320 1.51 -4.61 44.06
CA LYS A 320 2.89 -4.08 43.92
C LYS A 320 3.15 -3.36 42.58
N SER A 321 3.52 -2.08 42.72
CA SER A 321 4.24 -1.13 41.86
C SER A 321 4.34 -1.32 40.33
N ALA A 322 3.76 -0.33 39.64
CA ALA A 322 4.29 0.47 38.53
C ALA A 322 5.37 -0.13 37.61
N ALA A 323 4.92 -0.70 36.50
CA ALA A 323 5.60 -0.64 35.20
C ALA A 323 4.51 -0.64 34.11
N VAL A 324 4.39 0.45 33.35
CA VAL A 324 3.42 0.58 32.26
C VAL A 324 3.95 -0.16 31.04
N THR A 325 3.62 -1.44 30.93
CA THR A 325 3.73 -2.22 29.69
C THR A 325 2.34 -2.36 29.07
N ASN A 326 2.06 -1.58 28.02
CA ASN A 326 0.90 -1.79 27.18
C ASN A 326 1.18 -2.99 26.27
N HIS A 327 0.80 -4.18 26.75
CA HIS A 327 0.68 -5.39 25.95
C HIS A 327 -0.72 -5.39 25.31
N ASP A 328 -0.83 -4.77 24.14
CA ASP A 328 -2.00 -4.96 23.26
C ASP A 328 -1.71 -6.16 22.35
N GLU A 329 -2.02 -7.35 22.86
CA GLU A 329 -2.28 -8.53 22.04
C GLU A 329 -3.63 -8.32 21.36
N ALA A 330 -3.59 -7.67 20.20
CA ALA A 330 -4.63 -7.78 19.20
C ALA A 330 -4.43 -9.12 18.47
N GLU A 331 -5.49 -9.91 18.46
CA GLU A 331 -5.58 -11.26 17.91
C GLU A 331 -4.82 -11.41 16.59
N GLU A 332 -3.97 -12.44 16.55
CA GLU A 332 -3.31 -12.97 15.35
C GLU A 332 -4.38 -13.30 14.30
N LEU A 333 -4.52 -12.43 13.31
CA LEU A 333 -4.93 -12.82 11.97
C LEU A 333 -3.70 -13.42 11.27
N ASP A 334 -3.27 -14.58 11.75
CA ASP A 334 -2.53 -15.52 10.91
C ASP A 334 -3.54 -16.05 9.88
N ASP A 335 -3.34 -15.76 8.59
CA ASP A 335 -2.76 -16.79 7.71
C ASP A 335 -2.51 -16.29 6.26
N VAL A 336 -1.42 -16.85 5.72
CA VAL A 336 -0.98 -16.96 4.31
C VAL A 336 -0.46 -15.70 3.60
N ASP A 337 0.82 -15.39 3.86
CA ASP A 337 1.75 -14.76 2.89
C ASP A 337 2.85 -15.79 2.53
N GLN A 338 2.46 -16.94 1.96
CA GLN A 338 3.38 -17.85 1.26
C GLN A 338 2.65 -18.55 0.11
N ILE A 339 2.74 -17.98 -1.09
CA ILE A 339 2.66 -18.75 -2.34
C ILE A 339 3.70 -18.15 -3.29
N GLN A 340 4.87 -18.79 -3.36
CA GLN A 340 5.77 -18.69 -4.51
C GLN A 340 5.23 -19.62 -5.59
N ALA A 341 4.89 -19.06 -6.75
CA ALA A 341 4.65 -19.85 -7.95
C ALA A 341 6.00 -20.07 -8.65
N THR A 342 6.50 -21.30 -8.67
CA THR A 342 7.55 -21.74 -9.60
C THR A 342 6.91 -22.64 -10.66
N PRO A 343 7.20 -22.45 -11.97
CA PRO A 343 6.76 -23.39 -12.99
C PRO A 343 7.56 -24.69 -12.87
N SER A 344 6.84 -25.81 -12.98
CA SER A 344 7.39 -27.15 -13.13
C SER A 344 8.16 -27.26 -14.44
N GLY A 345 9.38 -27.78 -14.37
CA GLY A 345 10.25 -28.14 -15.49
C GLY A 345 11.56 -28.67 -14.92
N GLY A 346 11.62 -29.98 -14.72
CA GLY A 346 12.80 -30.64 -14.15
C GLY A 346 13.99 -30.57 -15.10
N ASP A 347 15.18 -30.53 -14.52
CA ASP A 347 16.29 -31.41 -14.89
C ASP A 347 17.33 -31.46 -13.77
N ASP A 348 17.68 -32.69 -13.43
CA ASP A 348 18.60 -33.20 -12.42
C ASP A 348 20.05 -32.89 -12.78
N TRP A 349 20.82 -32.21 -11.91
CA TRP A 349 22.28 -32.36 -11.88
C TRP A 349 22.83 -32.24 -10.46
N LYS A 350 23.46 -33.34 -10.03
CA LYS A 350 24.10 -33.56 -8.74
C LYS A 350 25.40 -32.76 -8.61
N LEU A 351 25.60 -32.14 -7.45
CA LEU A 351 26.86 -31.56 -7.02
C LEU A 351 27.81 -32.70 -6.60
N VAL A 352 28.98 -32.77 -7.21
CA VAL A 352 30.08 -33.63 -6.77
C VAL A 352 31.13 -32.71 -6.15
N ASP A 353 31.35 -32.87 -4.85
CA ASP A 353 32.51 -32.33 -4.15
C ASP A 353 33.74 -33.16 -4.55
N GLU A 354 34.80 -32.51 -5.03
CA GLU A 354 36.15 -33.06 -4.98
C GLU A 354 37.05 -32.12 -4.17
N LEU A 355 37.63 -32.74 -3.15
CA LEU A 355 38.65 -32.26 -2.24
C LEU A 355 39.96 -32.03 -2.99
N ASP A 356 40.76 -31.08 -2.53
CA ASP A 356 42.20 -31.30 -2.48
C ASP A 356 42.80 -30.63 -1.23
N GLU A 357 43.41 -31.49 -0.42
CA GLU A 357 44.21 -31.19 0.77
C GLU A 357 45.61 -30.67 0.34
N GLN A 358 46.22 -29.77 1.12
CA GLN A 358 47.42 -30.10 1.90
C GLN A 358 48.03 -28.90 2.67
N ASP A 359 48.42 -29.26 3.90
CA ASP A 359 49.53 -28.75 4.71
C ASP A 359 49.28 -27.79 5.89
N THR A 360 49.42 -28.40 7.08
CA THR A 360 49.69 -27.85 8.42
C THR A 360 51.06 -28.42 8.87
N PRO A 361 51.80 -27.87 9.87
CA PRO A 361 51.42 -27.90 11.30
C PRO A 361 51.90 -26.65 12.10
N GLY A 362 51.47 -26.31 13.32
CA GLY A 362 50.55 -26.92 14.29
C GLY A 362 50.52 -26.13 15.63
N VAL A 363 49.66 -26.60 16.54
CA VAL A 363 49.71 -26.52 18.04
C VAL A 363 49.47 -25.11 18.65
N VAL A 364 48.55 -24.81 19.59
CA VAL A 364 47.96 -25.50 20.76
C VAL A 364 46.56 -24.92 21.10
N ALA A 365 45.77 -25.69 21.86
CA ALA A 365 44.37 -25.48 22.26
C ALA A 365 44.09 -24.39 23.33
N SER A 366 42.87 -23.83 23.34
CA SER A 366 42.02 -23.73 24.56
C SER A 366 40.59 -23.19 24.28
N THR A 367 39.63 -24.06 24.61
CA THR A 367 38.23 -23.92 25.08
C THR A 367 37.46 -22.58 25.13
N SER A 368 36.24 -22.66 24.55
CA SER A 368 34.92 -22.22 25.06
C SER A 368 34.55 -20.73 25.20
N SER A 369 33.55 -20.26 24.44
CA SER A 369 32.14 -20.16 24.90
C SER A 369 31.26 -19.52 23.81
N SER A 370 30.21 -20.24 23.42
CA SER A 370 29.26 -19.84 22.37
C SER A 370 28.19 -18.92 22.95
N ALA A 371 28.21 -17.65 22.55
CA ALA A 371 27.07 -16.74 22.75
C ALA A 371 26.07 -16.90 21.60
N VAL A 372 24.92 -17.50 21.89
CA VAL A 372 23.79 -17.60 20.96
C VAL A 372 23.23 -16.21 20.69
N LYS A 373 23.52 -15.64 19.51
CA LYS A 373 22.87 -14.43 19.01
C LYS A 373 21.48 -14.80 18.49
N THR A 374 20.44 -14.41 19.23
CA THR A 374 19.05 -14.42 18.75
C THR A 374 18.93 -13.45 17.58
N ARG A 375 18.83 -13.95 16.35
CA ARG A 375 18.63 -13.14 15.15
C ARG A 375 17.21 -12.59 15.15
N LYS A 376 17.05 -11.25 15.14
CA LYS A 376 15.76 -10.60 14.88
C LYS A 376 15.34 -10.95 13.45
N ALA A 377 14.11 -11.43 13.25
CA ALA A 377 13.56 -11.71 11.93
C ALA A 377 13.44 -10.39 11.14
N VAL A 378 14.33 -10.23 10.16
CA VAL A 378 14.34 -9.15 9.17
C VAL A 378 13.82 -9.78 7.88
N ILE A 379 12.86 -9.13 7.23
CA ILE A 379 12.29 -9.61 5.97
C ILE A 379 13.23 -9.18 4.83
N GLU A 380 13.69 -10.16 4.06
CA GLU A 380 14.46 -9.97 2.84
C GLU A 380 13.48 -9.60 1.72
N ASP A 381 13.55 -8.35 1.24
CA ASP A 381 12.77 -7.92 0.08
C ASP A 381 13.39 -8.57 -1.17
N SER A 382 12.56 -9.08 -2.09
CA SER A 382 12.99 -9.80 -3.29
C SER A 382 13.92 -8.95 -4.16
N ASP A 383 15.24 -9.15 -4.01
CA ASP A 383 16.27 -8.69 -4.94
C ASP A 383 16.17 -9.53 -6.22
N TRP A 384 15.40 -9.05 -7.19
CA TRP A 384 15.37 -9.59 -8.56
C TRP A 384 16.60 -9.13 -9.38
N ASP A 385 17.78 -9.20 -8.78
CA ASP A 385 19.04 -8.68 -9.35
C ASP A 385 19.68 -9.64 -10.38
N GLU A 386 19.06 -10.80 -10.67
CA GLU A 386 19.63 -11.88 -11.51
C GLU A 386 18.77 -12.30 -12.71
N ALA A 387 17.72 -11.55 -13.08
CA ALA A 387 17.00 -11.86 -14.32
C ALA A 387 17.86 -11.49 -15.55
N GLU A 388 18.44 -12.49 -16.22
CA GLU A 388 19.00 -12.35 -17.55
C GLU A 388 17.92 -11.85 -18.52
N VAL A 389 18.21 -10.77 -19.23
CA VAL A 389 17.39 -10.28 -20.34
C VAL A 389 17.60 -11.27 -21.48
N ILE A 390 16.60 -12.09 -21.76
CA ILE A 390 16.53 -12.83 -23.03
C ILE A 390 16.20 -11.78 -24.10
N GLU A 391 17.13 -11.59 -25.04
CA GLU A 391 17.00 -10.67 -26.18
C GLU A 391 15.86 -11.03 -27.13
#